data_AF-A0A4R2JFW6-F1
#
_entry.id   AF-A0A4R2JFW6-F1
#
_cell.length_a   1.000
_cell.length_b   1.000
_cell.length_c   1.000
_cell.angle_alpha   90.00
_cell.angle_beta   90.00
_cell.angle_gamma   90.00
#
_symmetry.space_group_name_H-M   'P 1'
#
loop_
_entity.id
_entity.type
_entity.pdbx_description
1 polymer ?
#
loop_
_entity_poly.entity_id
_entity_poly.type
_entity_poly.pdbx_seq_one_letter_code
_entity_poly.pdbx_strand_id
1 'polypeptide(L)'
;MTEQPIVSTRVRAKFRCISETRTRHTPDQDLPVTYRFQAMYDAGLPEDERLAKYTPSGHVEIQVDNPRVEFTPGQDYYLDFTPAAQQ
;
A
#
# COMPACT_ATOMS: atom_id res chain seq x y z
N MET A 1 3.71 -37.57 14.29
CA MET A 1 3.59 -36.17 14.74
C MET A 1 4.09 -35.32 13.59
N THR A 2 3.18 -34.90 12.72
CA THR A 2 3.53 -34.20 11.46
C THR A 2 3.25 -32.73 11.71
N GLU A 3 4.31 -31.95 11.89
CA GLU A 3 4.23 -30.48 11.90
C GLU A 3 3.78 -30.04 10.50
N GLN A 4 2.55 -29.54 10.41
CA GLN A 4 2.08 -28.89 9.19
C GLN A 4 2.83 -27.55 9.04
N PRO A 5 3.28 -27.19 7.82
CA PRO A 5 3.96 -25.94 7.61
C PRO A 5 3.01 -24.77 7.93
N ILE A 6 3.46 -23.84 8.77
CA ILE A 6 2.80 -22.55 8.98
C ILE A 6 2.76 -21.80 7.63
N VAL A 7 1.63 -21.86 6.95
CA VAL A 7 1.38 -21.06 5.75
C VAL A 7 1.38 -19.60 6.22
N SER A 8 2.38 -18.82 5.82
CA SER A 8 2.39 -17.38 6.10
C SER A 8 1.25 -16.75 5.30
N THR A 9 0.11 -16.52 5.93
CA THR A 9 -1.15 -16.07 5.31
C THR A 9 -1.13 -14.60 4.90
N ARG A 10 0.03 -13.94 4.90
CA ARG A 10 0.17 -12.52 4.52
C ARG A 10 0.71 -12.39 3.11
N VAL A 11 -0.02 -11.67 2.27
CA VAL A 11 0.44 -11.28 0.93
C VAL A 11 0.96 -9.86 1.01
N ARG A 12 2.26 -9.66 0.73
CA ARG A 12 2.90 -8.34 0.70
C ARG A 12 3.06 -7.85 -0.74
N ALA A 13 2.72 -6.58 -0.97
CA ALA A 13 2.91 -5.90 -2.24
C ALA A 13 3.65 -4.57 -2.04
N LYS A 14 4.42 -4.14 -3.04
CA LYS A 14 5.17 -2.88 -3.05
C LYS A 14 4.48 -1.86 -3.94
N PHE A 15 4.23 -0.68 -3.40
CA PHE A 15 3.50 0.39 -4.06
C PHE A 15 4.21 1.72 -3.89
N ARG A 16 4.30 2.51 -4.96
CA ARG A 16 4.76 3.89 -4.89
C ARG A 16 3.59 4.82 -4.69
N CYS A 17 3.70 5.75 -3.74
CA CYS A 17 2.79 6.90 -3.68
C CYS A 17 3.07 7.79 -4.89
N ILE A 18 2.11 7.92 -5.80
CA ILE A 18 2.27 8.69 -7.04
C ILE A 18 1.71 10.11 -6.95
N SER A 19 0.76 10.36 -6.04
CA SER A 19 0.19 11.70 -5.83
C SER A 19 -0.48 11.83 -4.47
N GLU A 20 -0.50 13.06 -3.95
CA GLU A 20 -1.42 13.49 -2.90
C GLU A 20 -2.33 14.60 -3.45
N THR A 21 -3.59 14.60 -3.04
CA THR A 21 -4.58 15.62 -3.39
C THR A 21 -5.26 16.10 -2.11
N ARG A 22 -5.20 17.41 -1.86
CA ARG A 22 -5.88 18.04 -0.71
C ARG A 22 -7.11 18.77 -1.22
N THR A 23 -8.29 18.31 -0.82
CA THR A 23 -9.55 18.93 -1.27
C THR A 23 -9.82 20.19 -0.45
N ARG A 24 -9.43 21.37 -0.95
CA ARG A 24 -9.68 22.64 -0.25
C ARG A 24 -11.15 23.04 -0.40
N HIS A 25 -11.95 22.82 0.64
CA HIS A 25 -13.31 23.37 0.72
C HIS A 25 -13.44 24.54 1.69
N THR A 26 -12.56 24.64 2.68
CA THR A 26 -12.58 25.73 3.67
C THR A 26 -11.17 25.99 4.20
N PRO A 27 -10.78 27.25 4.51
CA PRO A 27 -9.42 27.58 4.95
C PRO A 27 -9.02 27.02 6.32
N ASP A 28 -9.97 26.51 7.11
CA ASP A 28 -9.86 26.43 8.58
C ASP A 28 -10.09 25.02 9.15
N GLN A 29 -9.91 23.98 8.33
CA GLN A 29 -10.02 22.59 8.79
C GLN A 29 -8.84 21.75 8.33
N ASP A 30 -8.48 20.76 9.15
CA ASP A 30 -7.69 19.62 8.72
C ASP A 30 -8.50 18.91 7.62
N LEU A 31 -8.06 19.10 6.37
CA LEU A 31 -8.77 18.57 5.21
C LEU A 31 -8.34 17.12 4.95
N PRO A 32 -9.28 16.27 4.49
CA PRO A 32 -8.94 14.95 4.00
C PRO A 32 -7.89 15.03 2.89
N VAL A 33 -6.90 14.15 2.95
CA VAL A 33 -5.87 13.99 1.92
C VAL A 33 -6.12 12.68 1.19
N THR A 34 -6.27 12.75 -0.13
CA THR A 34 -6.36 11.57 -1.00
C THR A 34 -4.99 11.22 -1.52
N TYR A 35 -4.50 10.02 -1.21
CA TYR A 35 -3.26 9.47 -1.73
C TYR A 35 -3.55 8.41 -2.79
N ARG A 36 -2.79 8.44 -3.88
CA ARG A 36 -2.87 7.43 -4.94
C ARG A 36 -1.56 6.67 -5.00
N PHE A 37 -1.67 5.36 -5.14
CA PHE A 37 -0.55 4.45 -5.16
C PHE A 37 -0.59 3.58 -6.41
N GLN A 38 0.59 3.24 -6.93
CA GLN A 38 0.75 2.33 -8.06
C GLN A 38 1.69 1.18 -7.69
N ALA A 39 1.35 -0.04 -8.10
CA ALA A 39 2.22 -1.19 -7.90
C ALA A 39 3.55 -0.97 -8.64
N MET A 40 4.67 -1.24 -7.96
CA MET A 40 6.01 -1.11 -8.53
C MET A 40 6.61 -2.48 -8.84
N TYR A 41 7.28 -2.57 -9.99
CA TYR A 41 8.04 -3.72 -10.44
C TYR A 41 9.36 -3.21 -11.03
N ASP A 42 10.50 -3.64 -10.50
CA ASP A 42 11.82 -3.40 -11.07
C ASP A 42 12.58 -4.73 -11.26
N ALA A 43 12.78 -5.14 -12.51
CA ALA A 43 13.51 -6.37 -12.85
C ALA A 43 15.01 -6.32 -12.48
N GLY A 44 15.57 -5.16 -12.14
CA GLY A 44 16.94 -5.00 -11.69
C GLY A 44 17.14 -5.22 -10.18
N LEU A 45 16.06 -5.32 -9.40
CA LEU A 45 16.12 -5.49 -7.96
C LEU A 45 15.77 -6.95 -7.58
N PRO A 46 16.70 -7.71 -6.95
CA PRO A 46 16.43 -9.09 -6.53
C PRO A 46 15.23 -9.24 -5.58
N GLU A 47 14.86 -8.17 -4.88
CA GLU A 47 13.66 -8.08 -4.04
C GLU A 47 12.38 -8.13 -4.88
N ASP A 48 12.34 -7.34 -5.95
CA ASP A 48 11.18 -7.19 -6.84
C ASP A 48 11.04 -8.42 -7.75
N GLU A 49 12.12 -9.14 -8.07
CA GLU A 49 12.01 -10.46 -8.74
C GLU A 49 11.29 -11.51 -7.86
N ARG A 50 11.49 -11.46 -6.53
CA ARG A 50 10.87 -12.39 -5.58
C ARG A 50 9.43 -12.02 -5.28
N LEU A 51 9.14 -10.74 -5.12
CA LEU A 51 7.81 -10.25 -4.79
C LEU A 51 6.95 -10.11 -6.05
N ALA A 52 7.49 -9.48 -7.09
CA ALA A 52 6.71 -8.90 -8.16
C ALA A 52 6.51 -9.79 -9.41
N LYS A 53 7.17 -10.96 -9.47
CA LYS A 53 6.74 -12.07 -10.36
C LYS A 53 5.30 -12.58 -10.04
N TYR A 54 4.83 -12.35 -8.82
CA TYR A 54 3.51 -12.76 -8.32
C TYR A 54 2.75 -11.64 -7.59
N THR A 55 3.25 -10.39 -7.60
CA THR A 55 2.57 -9.27 -6.93
C THR A 55 1.37 -8.84 -7.78
N PRO A 56 0.23 -8.48 -7.15
CA PRO A 56 -0.88 -7.88 -7.87
C PRO A 56 -0.45 -6.60 -8.59
N SER A 57 -0.68 -6.54 -9.90
CA SER A 57 -0.76 -5.26 -10.61
C SER A 57 -1.99 -4.50 -10.11
N GLY A 58 -1.85 -3.24 -9.74
CA GLY A 58 -2.99 -2.49 -9.23
C GLY A 58 -2.71 -1.03 -8.92
N HIS A 59 -3.79 -0.34 -8.55
CA HIS A 59 -3.76 0.98 -7.94
C HIS A 59 -4.51 0.92 -6.62
N VAL A 60 -4.09 1.75 -5.68
CA VAL A 60 -4.79 1.95 -4.40
C VAL A 60 -5.04 3.43 -4.24
N GLU A 61 -6.26 3.80 -3.87
CA GLU A 61 -6.64 5.17 -3.52
C GLU A 61 -7.13 5.16 -2.08
N ILE A 62 -6.56 6.02 -1.24
CA ILE A 62 -6.90 6.12 0.18
C ILE A 62 -7.16 7.57 0.50
N GLN A 63 -8.34 7.85 1.05
CA GLN A 63 -8.61 9.13 1.72
C GLN A 63 -8.25 9.00 3.19
N VAL A 64 -7.43 9.92 3.68
CA VAL A 64 -6.97 9.98 5.06
C VAL A 64 -7.47 11.27 5.68
N ASP A 65 -8.37 11.14 6.65
CA ASP A 65 -8.86 12.26 7.45
C ASP A 65 -8.01 12.50 8.71
N ASN A 66 -7.12 11.55 9.07
CA ASN A 66 -6.20 11.69 10.20
C ASN A 66 -4.94 12.47 9.77
N PRO A 67 -4.72 13.71 10.25
CA PRO A 67 -3.59 14.53 9.82
C PRO A 67 -2.22 14.00 10.27
N ARG A 68 -2.17 13.00 11.16
CA ARG A 68 -0.91 12.35 11.56
C ARG A 68 -0.43 11.26 10.62
N VAL A 69 -1.26 10.86 9.64
CA VAL A 69 -0.92 9.83 8.67
C VAL A 69 -0.59 10.52 7.35
N GLU A 70 0.69 10.50 7.00
CA GLU A 70 1.19 11.14 5.78
C GLU A 70 1.96 10.13 4.93
N PHE A 71 1.70 10.18 3.62
CA PHE A 71 2.47 9.46 2.62
C PHE A 71 3.17 10.49 1.73
N THR A 72 4.39 10.18 1.31
CA THR A 72 5.21 11.09 0.51
C THR A 72 5.19 10.65 -0.95
N PRO A 73 4.74 11.51 -1.89
CA PRO A 73 4.86 11.22 -3.32
C PRO A 73 6.30 10.87 -3.72
N GLY A 74 6.46 9.84 -4.54
CA GLY A 74 7.75 9.29 -4.96
C GLY A 74 8.33 8.21 -4.04
N GLN A 75 7.80 8.03 -2.82
CA GLN A 75 8.25 6.98 -1.91
C GLN A 75 7.53 5.65 -2.12
N ASP A 76 8.26 4.57 -1.88
CA ASP A 76 7.77 3.20 -1.94
C ASP A 76 7.31 2.73 -0.55
N TYR A 77 6.17 2.04 -0.52
CA TYR A 77 5.50 1.53 0.68
C TYR A 77 5.14 0.06 0.48
N TYR A 78 5.10 -0.71 1.57
CA TYR A 78 4.57 -2.07 1.57
C TYR A 78 3.13 -2.09 2.04
N LEU A 79 2.28 -2.78 1.28
CA LEU A 79 0.92 -3.13 1.67
C LEU A 79 0.88 -4.61 2.05
N ASP A 80 0.41 -4.89 3.26
CA ASP A 80 0.22 -6.25 3.75
C ASP A 80 -1.28 -6.59 3.77
N PHE A 81 -1.67 -7.58 2.96
CA PHE A 81 -3.01 -8.15 3.00
C PHE A 81 -3.04 -9.33 3.96
N THR A 82 -3.86 -9.19 5.00
CA THR A 82 -4.26 -10.29 5.89
C THR A 82 -5.71 -10.67 5.59
N PRO A 83 -6.06 -11.96 5.54
CA PRO A 83 -7.46 -12.38 5.45
C PRO A 83 -8.29 -11.71 6.54
N ALA A 84 -9.41 -11.11 6.15
CA ALA A 84 -10.38 -10.60 7.11
C ALA A 84 -10.98 -11.79 7.87
N ALA A 85 -11.06 -11.71 9.19
CA ALA A 85 -11.91 -12.62 9.94
C ALA A 85 -13.36 -12.36 9.52
N GLN A 86 -14.07 -13.36 9.01
CA GLN A 86 -15.51 -13.25 8.79
C GLN A 86 -16.15 -12.97 10.16
N GLN A 87 -16.81 -11.82 10.28
CA GLN A 87 -17.60 -11.46 11.47
C GLN A 87 -18.99 -12.10 11.41
#